data_AF-A0A8J7WRI3-F1
#
_entry.id   AF-A0A8J7WRI3-F1
#
_cell.length_a   1.000
_cell.length_b   1.000
_cell.length_c   1.000
_cell.angle_alpha   90.00
_cell.angle_beta   90.00
_cell.angle_gamma   90.00
#
_symmetry.space_group_name_H-M   'P 1'
#
loop_
_entity.id
_entity.type
_entity.pdbx_description
1 polymer ?
#
loop_
_entity_poly.entity_id
_entity_poly.type
_entity_poly.pdbx_seq_one_letter_code
_entity_poly.pdbx_strand_id
1 'polypeptide(L)'
;VQGRAADLPDRAEVQSQLNTLNKQKELTPQDKLVQQDLTQTLETLDKIERIKSETAQLRQQVEQAPAKLRQAVESLNNLSDVPNDDATRKTLSTLSLRQLESRVTQTLDDLQNAQNDLATYNSQLVSLQTQPER
;
A
#
# COMPACT_ATOMS: atom_id res chain seq x y z
N VAL A 1 19.22 15.07 -8.36
CA VAL A 1 19.18 16.34 -7.60
C VAL A 1 18.95 15.99 -6.13
N GLN A 2 20.01 15.95 -5.33
CA GLN A 2 19.92 15.76 -3.87
C GLN A 2 19.41 17.08 -3.27
N GLY A 3 18.09 17.23 -3.22
CA GLY A 3 17.44 18.36 -2.56
C GLY A 3 17.54 18.16 -1.07
N ARG A 4 18.43 18.93 -0.43
CA ARG A 4 18.46 19.32 0.99
C ARG A 4 17.34 18.68 1.82
N ALA A 5 17.69 17.67 2.62
CA ALA A 5 17.10 17.56 3.95
C ALA A 5 17.54 18.82 4.72
N ALA A 6 16.88 19.94 4.45
CA ALA A 6 17.02 21.14 5.25
C ALA A 6 16.55 20.76 6.65
N ASP A 7 17.35 21.09 7.67
CA ASP A 7 17.04 20.91 9.09
C ASP A 7 15.58 21.25 9.36
N LEU A 8 14.73 20.23 9.39
CA LEU A 8 13.36 20.38 9.86
C LEU A 8 13.47 20.52 11.37
N PRO A 9 12.86 21.55 11.96
CA PRO A 9 12.89 21.72 13.40
C PRO A 9 12.25 20.51 14.07
N ASP A 10 12.83 20.06 15.19
CA ASP A 10 12.32 18.92 15.90
C ASP A 10 10.92 19.23 16.47
N ARG A 11 9.97 18.31 16.24
CA ARG A 11 8.57 18.50 16.66
C ARG A 11 8.46 18.70 18.17
N ALA A 12 9.26 17.99 18.97
CA ALA A 12 9.25 18.12 20.42
C ALA A 12 9.81 19.48 20.86
N GLU A 13 10.83 19.99 20.16
CA GLU A 13 11.36 21.33 20.39
C GLU A 13 10.31 22.42 20.09
N VAL A 14 9.64 22.37 18.93
CA VAL A 14 8.58 23.32 18.55
C VAL A 14 7.41 23.27 19.54
N GLN A 15 7.01 22.06 19.95
CA GLN A 15 5.96 21.88 20.96
C GLN A 15 6.35 22.44 22.33
N SER A 16 7.62 22.29 22.73
CA SER A 16 8.14 22.84 23.98
C SER A 16 8.12 24.37 23.99
N GLN A 17 8.48 25.00 22.87
CA GLN A 17 8.40 26.46 22.68
C GLN A 17 6.95 26.94 22.79
N LEU A 18 6.01 26.26 22.11
CA LEU A 18 4.59 26.57 22.18
C LEU A 18 4.03 26.43 23.60
N ASN A 19 4.42 25.37 24.32
CA ASN A 19 4.01 25.14 25.71
C ASN A 19 4.56 26.22 26.65
N THR A 20 5.77 26.71 26.40
CA THR A 20 6.39 27.79 27.19
C THR A 20 5.65 29.11 26.98
N LEU A 21 5.31 29.41 25.73
CA LEU A 21 4.54 30.60 25.35
C LEU A 21 3.14 30.57 25.97
N ASN A 22 2.45 29.42 25.91
CA ASN A 22 1.12 29.22 26.49
C ASN A 22 1.05 29.36 28.02
N LYS A 23 2.19 29.27 28.72
CA LYS A 23 2.25 29.44 30.19
C LYS A 23 2.32 30.91 30.63
N GLN A 24 2.54 31.84 29.70
CA GLN A 24 2.58 33.27 30.01
C GLN A 24 1.18 33.79 30.34
N LYS A 25 1.05 34.60 31.38
CA LYS A 25 -0.26 35.14 31.85
C LYS A 25 -0.87 36.15 30.87
N GLU A 26 -0.04 36.89 30.15
CA GLU A 26 -0.43 37.84 29.12
C GLU A 26 0.50 37.67 27.93
N LEU A 27 -0.08 37.49 26.74
CA LEU A 27 0.65 37.39 25.48
C LEU A 27 0.60 38.75 24.77
N THR A 28 1.78 39.27 24.40
CA THR A 28 1.84 40.45 23.53
C THR A 28 1.27 40.11 22.15
N PRO A 29 0.92 41.10 21.32
CA PRO A 29 0.52 40.85 19.93
C PRO A 29 1.57 40.06 19.13
N GLN A 30 2.85 40.28 19.44
CA GLN A 30 3.95 39.53 18.83
C GLN A 30 3.99 38.08 19.31
N ASP A 31 3.77 37.83 20.60
CA ASP A 31 3.71 36.46 21.14
C ASP A 31 2.55 35.67 20.52
N LYS A 32 1.40 36.31 20.25
CA LYS A 32 0.27 35.66 19.56
C LYS A 32 0.61 35.27 18.12
N LEU A 33 1.40 36.08 17.42
CA LEU A 33 1.90 35.72 16.08
C LEU A 33 2.85 34.54 16.14
N VAL A 34 3.80 34.57 17.08
CA VAL A 34 4.73 33.43 17.30
C VAL A 34 3.98 32.15 17.68
N GLN A 35 2.93 32.25 18.50
CA GLN A 35 2.06 31.13 18.84
C GLN A 35 1.38 30.51 17.61
N GLN A 36 0.87 31.36 16.72
CA GLN A 36 0.25 30.93 15.46
C GLN A 36 1.29 30.24 14.55
N ASP A 37 2.46 30.85 14.38
CA ASP A 37 3.53 30.29 13.54
C ASP A 37 4.02 28.93 14.07
N LEU A 38 4.20 28.79 15.40
CA LEU A 38 4.57 27.53 16.02
C LEU A 38 3.49 26.46 15.86
N THR A 39 2.21 26.83 15.97
CA THR A 39 1.09 25.92 15.74
C THR A 39 1.06 25.44 14.29
N GLN A 40 1.21 26.37 13.34
CA GLN A 40 1.22 26.04 11.91
C GLN A 40 2.47 25.24 11.50
N THR A 41 3.59 25.45 12.18
CA THR A 41 4.80 24.64 12.02
C THR A 41 4.55 23.21 12.47
N LEU A 42 3.94 22.99 13.65
CA LEU A 42 3.59 21.65 14.12
C LEU A 42 2.65 20.91 13.16
N GLU A 43 1.61 21.58 12.67
CA GLU A 43 0.71 21.00 11.68
C GLU A 43 1.43 20.61 10.39
N THR A 44 2.41 21.42 9.97
CA THR A 44 3.21 21.14 8.78
C THR A 44 4.14 19.95 9.00
N LEU A 45 4.79 19.86 10.16
CA LEU A 45 5.61 18.71 10.55
C LEU A 45 4.78 17.42 10.61
N ASP A 46 3.57 17.47 11.16
CA ASP A 46 2.66 16.32 11.21
C ASP A 46 2.26 15.85 9.80
N LYS A 47 2.03 16.79 8.86
CA LYS A 47 1.77 16.47 7.44
C LYS A 47 2.99 15.83 6.77
N ILE A 48 4.19 16.33 7.05
CA ILE A 48 5.44 15.78 6.49
C ILE A 48 5.62 14.33 6.94
N GLU A 49 5.47 14.05 8.24
CA GLU A 49 5.62 12.68 8.76
C GLU A 49 4.56 11.74 8.19
N ARG A 50 3.32 12.22 8.02
CA ARG A 50 2.27 11.46 7.33
C ARG A 50 2.65 11.13 5.89
N ILE A 51 3.06 12.12 5.10
CA ILE A 51 3.46 11.94 3.70
C ILE A 51 4.64 10.97 3.59
N LYS A 52 5.61 11.07 4.50
CA LYS A 52 6.77 10.18 4.55
C LYS A 52 6.36 8.73 4.82
N SER A 53 5.43 8.51 5.75
CA SER A 53 4.86 7.19 6.02
C SER A 53 4.10 6.63 4.81
N GLU A 54 3.22 7.44 4.21
CA GLU A 54 2.48 7.07 3.00
C GLU A 54 3.43 6.72 1.85
N THR A 55 4.48 7.52 1.65
CA THR A 55 5.51 7.27 0.62
C THR A 55 6.28 5.98 0.88
N ALA A 56 6.62 5.68 2.13
CA ALA A 56 7.30 4.43 2.48
C ALA A 56 6.43 3.20 2.18
N GLN A 57 5.14 3.27 2.50
CA GLN A 57 4.17 2.21 2.17
C GLN A 57 4.01 2.03 0.66
N LEU A 58 3.89 3.12 -0.10
CA LEU A 58 3.79 3.08 -1.56
C LEU A 58 5.03 2.46 -2.21
N ARG A 59 6.23 2.82 -1.74
CA ARG A 59 7.49 2.21 -2.21
C ARG A 59 7.50 0.70 -1.98
N GLN A 60 7.09 0.26 -0.80
CA GLN A 60 7.02 -1.16 -0.47
C GLN A 60 6.00 -1.89 -1.38
N GLN A 61 4.86 -1.28 -1.68
CA GLN A 61 3.87 -1.85 -2.60
C GLN A 61 4.43 -1.98 -4.02
N VAL A 62 5.09 -0.93 -4.53
CA VAL A 62 5.72 -0.93 -5.86
C VAL A 62 6.83 -1.99 -5.95
N GLU A 63 7.62 -2.17 -4.89
CA GLU A 63 8.69 -3.18 -4.85
C GLU A 63 8.13 -4.62 -4.84
N GLN A 64 7.00 -4.85 -4.18
CA GLN A 64 6.35 -6.16 -4.13
C GLN A 64 5.49 -6.48 -5.37
N ALA A 65 5.04 -5.46 -6.10
CA ALA A 65 4.11 -5.64 -7.23
C ALA A 65 4.64 -6.58 -8.33
N PRO A 66 5.92 -6.50 -8.79
CA PRO A 66 6.44 -7.40 -9.82
C PRO A 66 6.47 -8.86 -9.39
N ALA A 67 6.81 -9.14 -8.12
CA ALA A 67 6.85 -10.50 -7.60
C ALA A 67 5.45 -11.10 -7.51
N LYS A 68 4.49 -10.32 -7.01
CA LYS A 68 3.07 -10.69 -6.95
C LYS A 68 2.47 -10.93 -8.33
N LEU A 69 2.81 -10.09 -9.32
CA LEU A 69 2.39 -10.28 -10.71
C LEU A 69 2.95 -11.57 -11.30
N ARG A 70 4.25 -11.86 -11.11
CA ARG A 70 4.85 -13.12 -11.56
C ARG A 70 4.15 -14.31 -10.94
N GLN A 71 3.89 -14.29 -9.64
CA GLN A 71 3.17 -15.36 -8.95
C GLN A 71 1.75 -15.56 -9.51
N ALA A 72 1.03 -14.48 -9.80
CA ALA A 72 -0.31 -14.56 -10.41
C ALA A 72 -0.24 -15.13 -11.84
N VAL A 73 0.74 -14.71 -12.65
CA VAL A 73 0.96 -15.23 -14.00
C VAL A 73 1.37 -16.70 -13.99
N GLU A 74 2.24 -17.11 -13.07
CA GLU A 74 2.62 -18.52 -12.87
C GLU A 74 1.42 -19.35 -12.42
N SER A 75 0.60 -18.84 -11.50
CA SER A 75 -0.63 -19.52 -11.08
C SER A 75 -1.61 -19.68 -12.24
N LEU A 76 -1.76 -18.64 -13.08
CA LEU A 76 -2.58 -18.69 -14.28
C LEU A 76 -2.02 -19.67 -15.32
N ASN A 77 -0.71 -19.69 -15.54
CA ASN A 77 -0.07 -20.63 -16.44
C ASN A 77 -0.22 -22.07 -15.94
N ASN A 78 -0.11 -22.32 -14.63
CA ASN A 78 -0.34 -23.65 -14.04
C ASN A 78 -1.79 -24.10 -14.16
N LEU A 79 -2.76 -23.17 -14.08
CA LEU A 79 -4.17 -23.47 -14.35
C LEU A 79 -4.45 -23.70 -15.84
N SER A 80 -3.72 -23.01 -16.73
CA SER A 80 -3.85 -23.15 -18.18
C SER A 80 -3.09 -24.36 -18.73
N ASP A 81 -2.05 -24.82 -18.04
CA ASP A 81 -1.31 -26.04 -18.33
C ASP A 81 -2.07 -27.24 -17.76
N VAL A 82 -3.31 -27.40 -18.20
CA VAL A 82 -3.98 -28.70 -18.13
C VAL A 82 -3.36 -29.52 -19.25
N PRO A 83 -2.53 -30.53 -18.96
CA PRO A 83 -1.94 -31.31 -20.02
C PRO A 83 -3.11 -32.00 -20.71
N ASN A 84 -3.40 -31.63 -21.96
CA ASN A 84 -4.26 -32.40 -22.84
C ASN A 84 -3.50 -33.66 -23.32
N ASP A 85 -2.82 -34.31 -22.37
CA ASP A 85 -1.99 -35.48 -22.57
C ASP A 85 -2.71 -36.71 -22.05
N ASP A 86 -2.40 -37.85 -22.65
CA ASP A 86 -3.01 -39.15 -22.38
C ASP A 86 -2.89 -39.52 -20.89
N ALA A 87 -1.83 -39.06 -20.23
CA ALA A 87 -1.61 -39.21 -18.78
C ALA A 87 -2.66 -38.48 -17.93
N THR A 88 -3.04 -37.24 -18.28
CA THR A 88 -4.11 -36.49 -17.59
C THR A 88 -5.45 -37.16 -17.82
N ARG A 89 -5.73 -37.60 -19.04
CA ARG A 89 -6.97 -38.33 -19.37
C ARG A 89 -7.08 -39.64 -18.61
N LYS A 90 -6.00 -40.41 -18.51
CA LYS A 90 -5.91 -41.63 -17.69
C LYS A 90 -6.09 -41.33 -16.21
N THR A 91 -5.49 -40.26 -15.71
CA THR A 91 -5.65 -39.87 -14.29
C THR A 91 -7.10 -39.47 -14.00
N LEU A 92 -7.71 -38.64 -14.84
CA LEU A 92 -9.10 -38.21 -14.69
C LEU A 92 -10.10 -39.36 -14.84
N SER A 93 -9.85 -40.32 -15.73
CA SER A 93 -10.72 -41.49 -15.90
C SER A 93 -10.64 -42.49 -14.74
N THR A 94 -9.58 -42.42 -13.91
CA THR A 94 -9.48 -43.21 -12.66
C THR A 94 -10.16 -42.57 -11.47
N LEU A 95 -10.58 -41.31 -11.56
CA LEU A 95 -11.27 -40.60 -10.47
C LEU A 95 -12.77 -40.90 -10.48
N SER A 96 -13.35 -41.05 -9.29
CA SER A 96 -14.80 -41.12 -9.14
C SER A 96 -15.46 -39.77 -9.44
N LEU A 97 -16.76 -39.81 -9.79
CA LEU A 97 -17.54 -38.60 -10.08
C LEU A 97 -17.45 -37.55 -8.95
N ARG A 98 -17.51 -37.97 -7.68
CA ARG A 98 -17.37 -37.06 -6.53
C ARG A 98 -15.98 -36.42 -6.43
N GLN A 99 -14.93 -37.13 -6.80
CA GLN A 99 -13.57 -36.59 -6.81
C GLN A 99 -13.38 -35.61 -7.97
N LEU A 100 -14.02 -35.87 -9.12
CA LEU A 100 -14.05 -34.94 -10.25
C LEU A 100 -14.82 -33.67 -9.89
N GLU A 101 -16.00 -33.79 -9.28
CA GLU A 101 -16.80 -32.66 -8.78
C GLU A 101 -16.00 -31.82 -7.77
N SER A 102 -15.37 -32.46 -6.79
CA SER A 102 -14.52 -31.76 -5.81
C SER A 102 -13.36 -31.02 -6.46
N ARG A 103 -12.75 -31.60 -7.50
CA ARG A 103 -11.64 -30.96 -8.22
C ARG A 103 -12.13 -29.79 -9.05
N VAL A 104 -13.30 -29.89 -9.68
CA VAL A 104 -13.94 -28.77 -10.39
C VAL A 104 -14.24 -27.62 -9.42
N THR A 105 -14.82 -27.90 -8.26
CA THR A 105 -15.07 -26.88 -7.24
C THR A 105 -13.76 -26.21 -6.80
N GLN A 106 -12.71 -26.98 -6.51
CA GLN A 106 -11.41 -26.41 -6.14
C GLN A 106 -10.83 -25.52 -7.25
N THR A 107 -10.86 -25.96 -8.51
CA THR A 107 -10.39 -25.16 -9.63
C THR A 107 -11.22 -23.88 -9.81
N LEU A 108 -12.53 -23.92 -9.57
CA LEU A 108 -13.40 -22.73 -9.63
C LEU A 108 -13.10 -21.74 -8.49
N ASP A 109 -12.86 -22.23 -7.28
CA ASP A 109 -12.48 -21.40 -6.14
C ASP A 109 -11.11 -20.75 -6.37
N ASP A 110 -10.13 -21.52 -6.85
CA ASP A 110 -8.80 -21.02 -7.19
C ASP A 110 -8.86 -19.96 -8.30
N LEU A 111 -9.69 -20.18 -9.32
CA LEU A 111 -9.92 -19.22 -10.40
C LEU A 111 -10.57 -17.94 -9.88
N GLN A 112 -11.58 -18.04 -9.03
CA GLN A 112 -12.27 -16.88 -8.45
C GLN A 112 -11.30 -16.04 -7.59
N ASN A 113 -10.43 -16.70 -6.83
CA ASN A 113 -9.39 -16.04 -6.04
C ASN A 113 -8.39 -15.31 -6.94
N ALA A 114 -7.88 -15.97 -7.98
CA ALA A 114 -6.96 -15.35 -8.92
C ALA A 114 -7.58 -14.13 -9.64
N GLN A 115 -8.87 -14.19 -9.99
CA GLN A 115 -9.58 -13.05 -10.58
C GLN A 115 -9.74 -11.88 -9.61
N ASN A 116 -10.05 -12.16 -8.34
CA ASN A 116 -10.16 -11.14 -7.30
C ASN A 116 -8.81 -10.45 -7.03
N ASP A 117 -7.73 -11.23 -7.01
CA ASP A 117 -6.37 -10.71 -6.87
C ASP A 117 -6.01 -9.81 -8.05
N LEU A 118 -6.29 -10.26 -9.29
CA LEU A 118 -6.04 -9.47 -10.50
C LEU A 118 -6.82 -8.15 -10.48
N ALA A 119 -8.10 -8.18 -10.11
CA ALA A 119 -8.94 -6.99 -10.00
C ALA A 119 -8.38 -6.02 -8.95
N THR A 120 -7.97 -6.54 -7.80
CA THR A 120 -7.35 -5.76 -6.72
C THR A 120 -6.06 -5.08 -7.19
N TYR A 121 -5.17 -5.80 -7.88
CA TYR A 121 -3.95 -5.23 -8.43
C TYR A 121 -4.22 -4.17 -9.50
N ASN A 122 -5.18 -4.41 -10.39
CA ASN A 122 -5.57 -3.42 -11.38
C ASN A 122 -6.09 -2.14 -10.73
N SER A 123 -6.94 -2.25 -9.71
CA SER A 123 -7.42 -1.07 -8.96
C SER A 123 -6.28 -0.33 -8.25
N GLN A 124 -5.32 -1.05 -7.65
CA GLN A 124 -4.14 -0.44 -7.02
C GLN A 124 -3.27 0.29 -8.04
N LEU A 125 -2.97 -0.34 -9.18
CA LEU A 125 -2.18 0.25 -10.25
C LEU A 125 -2.84 1.50 -10.84
N VAL A 126 -4.15 1.45 -11.07
CA VAL A 126 -4.93 2.62 -11.50
C VAL A 126 -4.87 3.73 -10.44
N SER A 127 -5.00 3.40 -9.16
CA SER A 127 -4.91 4.41 -8.09
C SER A 127 -3.54 5.08 -8.03
N LEU A 128 -2.47 4.31 -8.26
CA LEU A 128 -1.10 4.81 -8.29
C LEU A 128 -0.84 5.70 -9.51
N GLN A 129 -1.40 5.35 -10.67
CA GLN A 129 -1.30 6.12 -11.90
C GLN A 129 -2.17 7.38 -11.93
N THR A 130 -3.23 7.42 -11.11
CA THR A 130 -4.17 8.54 -11.04
C THR A 130 -3.97 9.42 -9.81
N GLN A 131 -3.02 9.09 -8.94
CA GLN A 131 -2.63 9.98 -7.84
C GLN A 131 -2.09 11.29 -8.43
N PRO A 132 -2.72 12.44 -8.13
CA PRO A 132 -2.20 13.72 -8.58
C PRO A 132 -0.84 13.94 -7.93
N GLU A 133 0.19 14.13 -8.76
CA GLU A 133 1.49 14.62 -8.31
C GLU A 133 1.25 15.90 -7.48
N ARG A 134 1.36 15.79 -6.16
CA ARG A 134 1.30 16.92 -5.24
C ARG A 134 2.61 17.04 -4.49
#